data_AF-A0A9R1BNJ2-F1
#
_entry.id   AF-A0A9R1BNJ2-F1
#
_cell.length_a   1.000
_cell.length_b   1.000
_cell.length_c   1.000
_cell.angle_alpha   90.00
_cell.angle_beta   90.00
_cell.angle_gamma   90.00
#
_symmetry.space_group_name_H-M   'P 1'
#
loop_
_entity.id
_entity.type
_entity.pdbx_description
1 polymer ?
#
loop_
_entity_poly.entity_id
_entity_poly.type
_entity_poly.pdbx_seq_one_letter_code
_entity_poly.pdbx_strand_id
1 'polypeptide(L)'
;MWSTAAWWWAHHHIRLLLPALFLAAALFFFLASPRSSPSFFALPASREHSPSGSRLIWAQRRLAEWRPCEWWQTAMPAPSTRNGYIRIDCYGGLNQLRRDLCDGIAVARLLNATMVLPKFEVAAYWNESSGFADVFDVDHFIEQTRGYVEVVKDMPEEISLKEPFKVDCRKRKGHFDYVETVLPALLEHRYISLTPAMSQRKDRS
;
A
#
# COMPACT_ATOMS: atom_id res chain seq x y z
N MET A 1 -50.52 50.99 27.78
CA MET A 1 -49.11 51.40 27.99
C MET A 1 -48.39 50.30 28.77
N TRP A 2 -47.83 49.31 28.08
CA TRP A 2 -46.93 48.29 28.68
C TRP A 2 -45.56 48.43 28.01
N SER A 3 -44.53 48.34 28.83
CA SER A 3 -43.22 48.97 28.65
C SER A 3 -42.36 48.30 27.57
N THR A 4 -41.87 49.09 26.61
CA THR A 4 -40.89 48.71 25.57
C THR A 4 -39.55 48.23 26.13
N ALA A 5 -39.30 48.46 27.43
CA ALA A 5 -38.09 48.00 28.12
C ALA A 5 -38.05 46.46 28.30
N ALA A 6 -39.19 45.79 28.44
CA ALA A 6 -39.23 44.34 28.67
C ALA A 6 -38.83 43.53 27.43
N TRP A 7 -39.16 44.05 26.24
CA TRP A 7 -38.82 43.41 24.96
C TRP A 7 -37.33 43.53 24.62
N TRP A 8 -36.70 44.66 24.96
CA TRP A 8 -35.26 44.86 24.76
C TRP A 8 -34.42 43.95 25.65
N TRP A 9 -34.84 43.76 26.91
CA TRP A 9 -34.15 42.87 27.85
C TRP A 9 -34.19 41.40 27.38
N ALA A 10 -35.37 40.90 27.00
CA ALA A 10 -35.54 39.53 26.52
C ALA A 10 -34.72 39.24 25.25
N HIS A 11 -34.65 40.18 24.31
CA HIS A 11 -33.95 39.97 23.04
C HIS A 11 -32.41 39.96 23.19
N HIS A 12 -31.86 40.70 24.15
CA HIS A 12 -30.43 40.73 24.45
C HIS A 12 -29.96 39.45 25.16
N HIS A 13 -30.76 38.94 26.11
CA HIS A 13 -30.46 37.67 26.77
C HIS A 13 -30.50 36.50 25.79
N ILE A 14 -31.45 36.46 24.86
CA ILE A 14 -31.54 35.41 23.83
C ILE A 14 -30.33 35.44 22.88
N ARG A 15 -29.86 36.64 22.47
CA ARG A 15 -28.70 36.79 21.56
C ARG A 15 -27.35 36.41 22.18
N LEU A 16 -27.23 36.44 23.51
CA LEU A 16 -26.01 36.03 24.21
C LEU A 16 -26.06 34.57 24.69
N LEU A 17 -27.23 34.08 25.09
CA LEU A 17 -27.39 32.73 25.61
C LEU A 17 -27.31 31.66 24.52
N LEU A 18 -27.85 31.91 23.32
CA LEU A 18 -27.79 30.97 22.19
C LEU A 18 -26.37 30.62 21.73
N PRO A 19 -25.46 31.58 21.47
CA PRO A 19 -24.08 31.25 21.08
C PRO A 19 -23.28 30.64 22.23
N ALA A 20 -23.54 31.01 23.49
CA ALA A 20 -22.90 30.41 24.65
C ALA A 20 -23.27 28.93 24.83
N LEU A 21 -24.54 28.57 24.57
CA LEU A 21 -25.01 27.18 24.60
C LEU A 21 -24.39 26.34 23.49
N PHE A 22 -24.23 26.91 22.28
CA PHE A 22 -23.56 26.23 21.17
C PHE A 22 -22.06 25.99 21.42
N LEU A 23 -21.35 26.97 21.99
CA LEU A 23 -19.93 26.83 22.35
C LEU A 23 -19.72 25.81 23.48
N ALA A 24 -20.61 25.79 24.48
CA ALA A 24 -20.57 24.80 25.54
C ALA A 24 -20.83 23.38 25.03
N ALA A 25 -21.78 23.20 24.09
CA ALA A 25 -22.03 21.91 23.46
C ALA A 25 -20.82 21.45 22.62
N ALA A 26 -20.20 22.34 21.84
CA ALA A 26 -19.00 22.01 21.07
C ALA A 26 -17.82 21.61 21.96
N LEU A 27 -17.57 22.34 23.05
CA LEU A 27 -16.54 21.99 24.03
C LEU A 27 -16.83 20.67 24.74
N PHE A 28 -18.10 20.37 25.05
CA PHE A 28 -18.47 19.06 25.59
C PHE A 28 -18.19 17.95 24.57
N PHE A 29 -18.50 18.12 23.28
CA PHE A 29 -18.14 17.13 22.26
C PHE A 29 -16.63 16.98 22.07
N PHE A 30 -15.83 18.05 22.15
CA PHE A 30 -14.37 17.96 22.05
C PHE A 30 -13.69 17.38 23.30
N LEU A 31 -14.22 17.65 24.51
CA LEU A 31 -13.66 17.16 25.78
C LEU A 31 -14.20 15.77 26.17
N ALA A 32 -15.45 15.47 25.83
CA ALA A 32 -16.09 14.19 26.14
C ALA A 32 -15.95 13.17 25.01
N SER A 33 -15.39 13.53 23.85
CA SER A 33 -14.94 12.53 22.88
C SER A 33 -13.83 11.70 23.51
N PRO A 34 -14.04 10.42 23.80
CA PRO A 34 -12.95 9.56 24.24
C PRO A 34 -11.93 9.54 23.11
N ARG A 35 -10.67 9.86 23.44
CA ARG A 35 -9.51 9.64 22.57
C ARG A 35 -9.24 8.13 22.49
N SER A 36 -10.24 7.36 22.08
CA SER A 36 -10.15 5.94 21.80
C SER A 36 -9.81 5.81 20.33
N SER A 37 -8.52 5.68 20.04
CA SER A 37 -8.09 4.91 18.88
C SER A 37 -8.88 3.60 18.89
N PRO A 38 -9.47 3.15 17.77
CA PRO A 38 -10.17 1.88 17.79
C PRO A 38 -9.12 0.78 17.95
N SER A 39 -8.96 0.29 19.18
CA SER A 39 -8.38 -1.02 19.44
C SER A 39 -9.36 -2.04 18.89
N PHE A 40 -9.29 -2.27 17.58
CA PHE A 40 -9.81 -3.49 16.98
C PHE A 40 -9.13 -4.64 17.73
N PHE A 41 -9.92 -5.61 18.20
CA PHE A 41 -9.54 -6.77 19.04
C PHE A 41 -9.62 -6.59 20.57
N ALA A 42 -10.84 -6.36 21.09
CA ALA A 42 -11.19 -6.90 22.41
C ALA A 42 -11.68 -8.35 22.24
N LEU A 43 -10.94 -9.32 22.78
CA LEU A 43 -11.37 -10.72 22.83
C LEU A 43 -12.46 -10.90 23.91
N PRO A 44 -13.57 -11.62 23.63
CA PRO A 44 -14.53 -11.95 24.66
C PRO A 44 -13.94 -12.97 25.63
N ALA A 45 -14.13 -12.73 26.93
CA ALA A 45 -13.89 -13.73 27.97
C ALA A 45 -14.95 -14.83 27.86
N SER A 46 -14.64 -15.91 27.16
CA SER A 46 -15.52 -17.07 27.07
C SER A 46 -15.42 -17.94 28.31
N ARG A 47 -16.52 -18.02 29.07
CA ARG A 47 -16.78 -19.07 30.07
C ARG A 47 -16.70 -20.45 29.42
N GLU A 48 -16.00 -21.38 30.06
CA GLU A 48 -15.88 -22.76 29.60
C GLU A 48 -17.19 -23.55 29.81
N HIS A 49 -17.72 -24.08 28.71
CA HIS A 49 -18.54 -25.28 28.69
C HIS A 49 -18.01 -26.14 27.55
N SER A 50 -17.57 -27.34 27.87
CA SER A 50 -16.94 -28.28 26.92
C SER A 50 -17.98 -29.24 26.36
N PRO A 51 -18.12 -29.33 25.02
CA PRO A 51 -18.57 -30.57 24.42
C PRO A 51 -17.53 -31.14 23.44
N SER A 52 -17.30 -32.44 23.67
CA SER A 52 -16.80 -33.50 22.81
C SER A 52 -16.66 -33.20 21.31
N GLY A 53 -15.43 -33.42 20.80
CA GLY A 53 -15.15 -34.00 19.49
C GLY A 53 -15.55 -33.19 18.25
N SER A 54 -14.55 -32.62 17.56
CA SER A 54 -14.52 -32.14 16.15
C SER A 54 -14.27 -30.63 15.88
N ARG A 55 -13.49 -29.91 16.71
CA ARG A 55 -13.08 -28.51 16.41
C ARG A 55 -11.62 -28.14 16.68
N LEU A 56 -10.68 -29.08 16.56
CA LEU A 56 -9.27 -28.85 16.94
C LEU A 56 -8.39 -28.15 15.89
N ILE A 57 -8.87 -27.86 14.66
CA ILE A 57 -8.03 -27.16 13.67
C ILE A 57 -7.77 -25.71 14.06
N TRP A 58 -8.78 -25.03 14.61
CA TRP A 58 -8.71 -23.61 14.99
C TRP A 58 -8.45 -23.39 16.49
N ALA A 59 -8.32 -24.47 17.26
CA ALA A 59 -8.11 -24.43 18.71
C ALA A 59 -6.62 -24.56 19.11
N GLN A 60 -5.69 -24.48 18.15
CA GLN A 60 -4.27 -24.44 18.46
C GLN A 60 -3.99 -23.20 19.32
N ARG A 61 -3.57 -23.40 20.57
CA ARG A 61 -3.06 -22.33 21.43
C ARG A 61 -1.91 -21.66 20.67
N ARG A 62 -2.08 -20.39 20.29
CA ARG A 62 -1.03 -19.62 19.62
C ARG A 62 0.17 -19.53 20.57
N LEU A 63 1.19 -20.34 20.33
CA LEU A 63 2.42 -20.38 21.16
C LEU A 63 3.21 -19.07 21.04
N ALA A 64 2.95 -18.29 19.99
CA ALA A 64 3.47 -16.95 19.79
C ALA A 64 2.31 -15.99 19.51
N GLU A 65 2.33 -14.84 20.18
CA GLU A 65 1.47 -13.72 19.82
C GLU A 65 1.84 -13.24 18.42
N TRP A 66 0.84 -13.01 17.57
CA TRP A 66 1.08 -12.39 16.27
C TRP A 66 1.62 -10.97 16.50
N ARG A 67 2.80 -10.69 15.96
CA ARG A 67 3.37 -9.35 15.93
C ARG A 67 3.42 -8.89 14.47
N PRO A 68 2.95 -7.68 14.14
CA PRO A 68 3.23 -7.11 12.83
C PRO A 68 4.75 -7.03 12.65
N CYS A 69 5.21 -7.33 11.44
CA CYS A 69 6.62 -7.28 11.09
C CYS A 69 7.07 -5.82 10.89
N GLU A 70 7.12 -5.00 11.94
CA GLU A 70 7.42 -3.56 11.78
C GLU A 70 8.88 -3.23 11.42
N TRP A 71 9.70 -4.23 11.05
CA TRP A 71 11.08 -4.02 10.62
C TRP A 71 11.18 -3.08 9.40
N TRP A 72 10.14 -3.03 8.57
CA TRP A 72 10.08 -2.14 7.41
C TRP A 72 9.72 -0.69 7.78
N GLN A 73 9.10 -0.44 8.95
CA GLN A 73 8.79 0.92 9.40
C GLN A 73 10.07 1.67 9.80
N THR A 74 11.09 0.93 10.23
CA THR A 74 12.44 1.43 10.50
C THR A 74 13.36 1.28 9.28
N ALA A 75 12.80 1.11 8.07
CA ALA A 75 13.60 0.93 6.87
C ALA A 75 14.61 2.09 6.74
N MET A 76 15.89 1.74 6.61
CA MET A 76 16.90 2.76 6.34
C MET A 76 16.52 3.52 5.07
N PRO A 77 16.69 4.85 5.04
CA PRO A 77 16.44 5.62 3.84
C PRO A 77 17.18 4.99 2.66
N ALA A 78 16.54 5.00 1.48
CA ALA A 78 17.18 4.53 0.27
C ALA A 78 18.53 5.25 0.09
N PRO A 79 19.63 4.52 -0.22
CA PRO A 79 20.92 5.13 -0.53
C PRO A 79 20.78 6.29 -1.53
N SER A 80 21.62 7.31 -1.38
CA SER A 80 21.54 8.53 -2.21
C SER A 80 21.86 8.27 -3.68
N THR A 81 22.72 7.30 -3.97
CA THR A 81 23.07 6.88 -5.34
C THR A 81 22.25 5.64 -5.71
N ARG A 82 21.66 5.64 -6.91
CA ARG A 82 20.84 4.54 -7.42
C ARG A 82 21.53 3.78 -8.55
N ASN A 83 21.34 2.46 -8.59
CA ASN A 83 22.02 1.57 -9.51
C ASN A 83 21.46 1.63 -10.95
N GLY A 84 20.24 2.10 -11.14
CA GLY A 84 19.60 2.24 -12.45
C GLY A 84 18.08 2.29 -12.33
N TYR A 85 17.41 2.05 -13.46
CA TYR A 85 15.96 2.06 -13.61
C TYR A 85 15.42 0.66 -13.90
N ILE A 86 14.35 0.28 -13.22
CA ILE A 86 13.65 -0.99 -13.43
C ILE A 86 12.20 -0.70 -13.78
N ARG A 87 11.75 -1.20 -14.94
CA ARG A 87 10.32 -1.31 -15.25
C ARG A 87 9.85 -2.73 -14.94
N ILE A 88 8.71 -2.88 -14.27
CA ILE A 88 8.11 -4.19 -14.04
C ILE A 88 7.13 -4.48 -15.17
N ASP A 89 7.36 -5.56 -15.90
CA ASP A 89 6.44 -6.04 -16.93
C ASP A 89 5.50 -7.06 -16.27
N CYS A 90 4.25 -6.65 -16.01
CA CYS A 90 3.25 -7.43 -15.29
C CYS A 90 2.31 -8.18 -16.26
N TYR A 91 1.89 -9.39 -15.87
CA TYR A 91 1.05 -10.26 -16.71
C TYR A 91 -0.17 -10.79 -15.94
N GLY A 92 -1.25 -11.09 -16.67
CA GLY A 92 -2.45 -11.73 -16.12
C GLY A 92 -3.48 -10.76 -15.54
N GLY A 93 -4.33 -11.25 -14.62
CA GLY A 93 -5.41 -10.45 -14.02
C GLY A 93 -4.97 -9.72 -12.73
N LEU A 94 -5.88 -8.93 -12.13
CA LEU A 94 -5.60 -8.08 -10.96
C LEU A 94 -4.86 -8.77 -9.80
N ASN A 95 -5.19 -10.03 -9.51
CA ASN A 95 -4.50 -10.79 -8.46
C ASN A 95 -3.04 -11.12 -8.81
N GLN A 96 -2.75 -11.34 -10.10
CA GLN A 96 -1.39 -11.54 -10.59
C GLN A 96 -0.64 -10.20 -10.60
N LEU A 97 -1.28 -9.13 -11.10
CA LEU A 97 -0.73 -7.78 -11.08
C LEU A 97 -0.30 -7.36 -9.68
N ARG A 98 -1.13 -7.59 -8.65
CA ARG A 98 -0.79 -7.28 -7.26
C ARG A 98 0.49 -7.99 -6.82
N ARG A 99 0.65 -9.26 -7.18
CA ARG A 99 1.83 -10.05 -6.81
C ARG A 99 3.07 -9.58 -7.55
N ASP A 100 2.97 -9.40 -8.87
CA ASP A 100 4.07 -8.95 -9.71
C ASP A 100 4.56 -7.55 -9.27
N LEU A 101 3.64 -6.67 -8.86
CA LEU A 101 3.96 -5.36 -8.32
C LEU A 101 4.68 -5.44 -6.97
N CYS A 102 4.21 -6.29 -6.05
CA CYS A 102 4.88 -6.51 -4.77
C CYS A 102 6.30 -7.07 -4.95
N ASP A 103 6.46 -8.08 -5.81
CA ASP A 103 7.78 -8.65 -6.14
C ASP A 103 8.68 -7.58 -6.77
N GLY A 104 8.16 -6.80 -7.71
CA GLY A 104 8.89 -5.73 -8.38
C GLY A 104 9.38 -4.65 -7.43
N ILE A 105 8.53 -4.19 -6.50
CA ILE A 105 8.90 -3.23 -5.44
C ILE A 105 10.02 -3.81 -4.57
N ALA A 106 9.91 -5.08 -4.17
CA ALA A 106 10.92 -5.74 -3.35
C ALA A 106 12.26 -5.86 -4.08
N VAL A 107 12.25 -6.20 -5.37
CA VAL A 107 13.46 -6.28 -6.20
C VAL A 107 14.09 -4.91 -6.40
N ALA A 108 13.30 -3.89 -6.74
CA ALA A 108 13.80 -2.53 -6.92
C ALA A 108 14.44 -2.00 -5.62
N ARG A 109 13.82 -2.29 -4.47
CA ARG A 109 14.41 -2.00 -3.16
C ARG A 109 15.71 -2.75 -2.91
N LEU A 110 15.72 -4.07 -3.12
CA LEU A 110 16.89 -4.93 -2.91
C LEU A 110 18.09 -4.47 -3.74
N LEU A 111 17.84 -4.08 -4.99
CA LEU A 111 18.85 -3.65 -5.95
C LEU A 111 19.14 -2.15 -5.88
N ASN A 112 18.52 -1.41 -4.95
CA ASN A 112 18.66 0.03 -4.81
C ASN A 112 18.47 0.78 -6.16
N ALA A 113 17.37 0.45 -6.84
CA ALA A 113 17.01 0.97 -8.15
C ALA A 113 15.81 1.91 -8.06
N THR A 114 15.69 2.81 -9.02
CA THR A 114 14.48 3.62 -9.23
C THR A 114 13.50 2.79 -10.04
N MET A 115 12.27 2.67 -9.57
CA MET A 115 11.21 1.96 -10.29
C MET A 115 10.52 2.92 -11.26
N VAL A 116 10.41 2.52 -12.53
CA VAL A 116 9.57 3.20 -13.52
C VAL A 116 8.17 2.59 -13.45
N LEU A 117 7.13 3.36 -13.79
CA LEU A 117 5.76 2.83 -13.79
C LEU A 117 5.66 1.47 -14.50
N PRO A 118 5.00 0.48 -13.89
CA PRO A 118 4.86 -0.84 -14.47
C PRO A 118 4.17 -0.79 -15.83
N LYS A 119 4.54 -1.74 -16.70
CA LYS A 119 3.85 -1.96 -17.96
C LYS A 119 2.95 -3.17 -17.82
N PHE A 120 1.68 -3.01 -18.18
CA PHE A 120 0.76 -4.14 -18.29
C PHE A 120 0.88 -4.72 -19.70
N GLU A 121 1.25 -5.98 -19.76
CA GLU A 121 1.29 -6.70 -21.02
C GLU A 121 -0.12 -7.18 -21.36
N VAL A 122 -0.53 -6.94 -22.61
CA VAL A 122 -1.88 -7.22 -23.09
C VAL A 122 -2.17 -8.71 -22.90
N ALA A 123 -3.17 -9.00 -22.07
CA ALA A 123 -3.62 -10.37 -21.90
C ALA A 123 -4.47 -10.78 -23.10
N ALA A 124 -3.99 -11.75 -23.86
CA ALA A 124 -4.61 -12.23 -25.10
C ALA A 124 -6.07 -12.70 -24.94
N TYR A 125 -6.51 -13.02 -23.72
CA TYR A 125 -7.85 -13.54 -23.46
C TYR A 125 -8.92 -12.45 -23.25
N TRP A 126 -8.55 -11.25 -22.80
CA TRP A 126 -9.52 -10.17 -22.50
C TRP A 126 -9.40 -8.92 -23.40
N ASN A 127 -8.53 -8.89 -24.41
CA ASN A 127 -8.31 -7.74 -25.33
C ASN A 127 -8.29 -6.37 -24.62
N GLU A 128 -7.74 -6.35 -23.41
CA GLU A 128 -7.69 -5.15 -22.59
C GLU A 128 -6.34 -4.46 -22.83
N SER A 129 -6.39 -3.22 -23.32
CA SER A 129 -5.21 -2.38 -23.58
C SER A 129 -4.96 -1.33 -22.49
N SER A 130 -5.63 -1.45 -21.34
CA SER A 130 -5.48 -0.55 -20.20
C SER A 130 -4.03 -0.55 -19.70
N GLY A 131 -3.44 0.64 -19.60
CA GLY A 131 -2.14 0.86 -18.96
C GLY A 131 -2.25 0.94 -17.44
N PHE A 132 -1.11 1.12 -16.76
CA PHE A 132 -1.08 1.21 -15.30
C PHE A 132 -1.95 2.34 -14.75
N ALA A 133 -1.88 3.52 -15.38
CA ALA A 133 -2.63 4.71 -14.99
C ALA A 133 -4.15 4.61 -15.24
N ASP A 134 -4.59 3.67 -16.09
CA ASP A 134 -6.01 3.44 -16.37
C ASP A 134 -6.68 2.60 -15.27
N VAL A 135 -5.89 1.82 -14.52
CA VAL A 135 -6.37 0.88 -13.49
C VAL A 135 -6.03 1.36 -12.08
N PHE A 136 -4.89 2.03 -11.90
CA PHE A 136 -4.39 2.45 -10.60
C PHE A 136 -4.21 3.97 -10.53
N ASP A 137 -4.54 4.54 -9.36
CA ASP A 137 -4.16 5.90 -9.02
C ASP A 137 -2.63 5.98 -8.86
N VAL A 138 -1.98 6.57 -9.86
CA VAL A 138 -0.52 6.69 -9.95
C VAL A 138 0.05 7.51 -8.80
N ASP A 139 -0.59 8.62 -8.45
CA ASP A 139 -0.08 9.53 -7.43
C ASP A 139 -0.23 8.91 -6.04
N HIS A 140 -1.36 8.25 -5.78
CA HIS A 140 -1.54 7.45 -4.58
C HIS A 140 -0.48 6.34 -4.49
N PHE A 141 -0.21 5.63 -5.59
CA PHE A 141 0.78 4.57 -5.61
C PHE A 141 2.20 5.08 -5.29
N ILE A 142 2.62 6.20 -5.88
CA ILE A 142 3.92 6.83 -5.60
C ILE A 142 3.99 7.28 -4.14
N GLU A 143 2.92 7.84 -3.59
CA GLU A 143 2.89 8.25 -2.18
C GLU A 143 2.97 7.06 -1.22
N GLN A 144 2.22 5.98 -1.48
CA GLN A 144 2.22 4.79 -0.63
C GLN A 144 3.56 4.04 -0.64
N THR A 145 4.32 4.14 -1.73
CA THR A 145 5.63 3.48 -1.87
C THR A 145 6.79 4.38 -1.42
N ARG A 146 6.53 5.65 -1.13
CA ARG A 146 7.53 6.61 -0.67
C ARG A 146 8.24 6.10 0.58
N GLY A 147 9.57 6.23 0.58
CA GLY A 147 10.43 5.74 1.66
C GLY A 147 10.87 4.28 1.51
N TYR A 148 10.16 3.47 0.71
CA TYR A 148 10.59 2.12 0.35
C TYR A 148 11.36 2.13 -0.96
N VAL A 149 10.72 2.58 -2.03
CA VAL A 149 11.31 2.64 -3.38
C VAL A 149 10.97 3.99 -3.99
N GLU A 150 11.91 4.55 -4.74
CA GLU A 150 11.58 5.72 -5.57
C GLU A 150 10.86 5.25 -6.82
N VAL A 151 9.70 5.84 -7.08
CA VAL A 151 8.92 5.58 -8.29
C VAL A 151 8.86 6.84 -9.14
N VAL A 152 9.19 6.72 -10.42
CA VAL A 152 9.08 7.80 -11.41
C VAL A 152 8.02 7.47 -12.45
N LYS A 153 7.27 8.50 -12.87
CA LYS A 153 6.27 8.38 -13.94
C LYS A 153 6.94 8.09 -15.28
N ASP A 154 7.93 8.92 -15.60
CA ASP A 154 8.70 8.88 -16.83
C ASP A 154 10.19 8.84 -16.52
N MET A 155 10.96 8.26 -17.44
CA MET A 155 12.41 8.25 -17.36
C MET A 155 13.03 9.53 -17.93
N PRO A 156 14.27 9.87 -17.53
CA PRO A 156 15.03 10.92 -18.20
C PRO A 156 15.09 10.70 -19.71
N GLU A 157 14.96 11.77 -20.50
CA GLU A 157 14.87 11.72 -21.97
C GLU A 157 16.06 10.97 -22.62
N GLU A 158 17.24 11.10 -22.03
CA GLU A 158 18.47 10.44 -22.48
C GLU A 158 18.37 8.91 -22.50
N ILE A 159 17.53 8.35 -21.63
CA ILE A 159 17.34 6.90 -21.46
C ILE A 159 16.01 6.45 -22.06
N SER A 160 14.99 7.32 -22.08
CA SER A 160 13.63 6.98 -22.53
C SER A 160 13.54 6.59 -24.02
N LEU A 161 14.52 6.99 -24.83
CA LEU A 161 14.60 6.65 -26.26
C LEU A 161 14.96 5.18 -26.53
N LYS A 162 15.43 4.43 -25.52
CA LYS A 162 15.86 3.03 -25.67
C LYS A 162 14.85 2.10 -25.03
N GLU A 163 14.53 1.02 -25.73
CA GLU A 163 13.82 -0.10 -25.12
C GLU A 163 14.67 -0.69 -23.98
N PRO A 164 14.05 -1.03 -22.84
CA PRO A 164 14.76 -1.63 -21.73
C PRO A 164 15.34 -3.00 -22.10
N PHE A 165 16.48 -3.33 -21.50
CA PHE A 165 17.02 -4.68 -21.59
C PHE A 165 16.14 -5.66 -20.80
N LYS A 166 15.65 -6.71 -21.46
CA LYS A 166 14.67 -7.63 -20.87
C LYS A 166 15.35 -8.68 -19.98
N VAL A 167 14.93 -8.77 -18.74
CA VAL A 167 15.37 -9.76 -17.75
C VAL A 167 14.18 -10.66 -17.38
N ASP A 168 14.20 -11.90 -17.87
CA ASP A 168 13.14 -12.88 -17.60
C ASP A 168 13.49 -13.77 -16.40
N CYS A 169 12.83 -13.54 -15.26
CA CYS A 169 13.03 -14.33 -14.06
C CYS A 169 12.12 -15.58 -14.00
N ARG A 170 11.19 -15.79 -14.94
CA ARG A 170 10.14 -16.84 -14.88
C ARG A 170 10.66 -18.27 -15.01
N LYS A 171 11.82 -18.48 -15.63
CA LYS A 171 12.25 -19.80 -16.12
C LYS A 171 13.15 -20.59 -15.15
N ARG A 172 13.35 -20.14 -13.92
CA ARG A 172 14.38 -20.72 -13.04
C ARG A 172 13.78 -21.63 -11.96
N LYS A 173 14.27 -22.87 -11.89
CA LYS A 173 13.98 -23.81 -10.80
C LYS A 173 14.94 -23.54 -9.64
N GLY A 174 14.42 -23.50 -8.41
CA GLY A 174 15.23 -23.38 -7.20
C GLY A 174 15.32 -21.95 -6.64
N HIS A 175 16.29 -21.73 -5.75
CA HIS A 175 16.56 -20.41 -5.16
C HIS A 175 17.03 -19.45 -6.26
N PHE A 176 16.32 -18.33 -6.44
CA PHE A 176 16.69 -17.29 -7.40
C PHE A 176 17.30 -16.11 -6.65
N ASP A 177 18.57 -15.82 -6.93
CA ASP A 177 19.26 -14.67 -6.35
C ASP A 177 19.22 -13.48 -7.32
N TYR A 178 18.47 -12.45 -6.93
CA TYR A 178 18.33 -11.22 -7.70
C TYR A 178 19.63 -10.40 -7.72
N VAL A 179 20.45 -10.46 -6.68
CA VAL A 179 21.72 -9.73 -6.61
C VAL A 179 22.71 -10.34 -7.60
N GLU A 180 22.84 -11.66 -7.65
CA GLU A 180 23.76 -12.30 -8.60
C GLU A 180 23.25 -12.28 -10.05
N THR A 181 21.92 -12.36 -10.24
CA THR A 181 21.34 -12.54 -11.59
C THR A 181 20.93 -11.23 -12.25
N VAL A 182 20.35 -10.29 -11.49
CA VAL A 182 19.70 -9.09 -12.05
C VAL A 182 20.58 -7.86 -11.89
N LEU A 183 21.31 -7.72 -10.78
CA LEU A 183 22.17 -6.56 -10.56
C LEU A 183 23.21 -6.34 -11.68
N PRO A 184 23.90 -7.37 -12.22
CA PRO A 184 24.87 -7.14 -13.29
C PRO A 184 24.23 -6.52 -14.53
N ALA A 185 23.06 -7.03 -14.94
CA ALA A 185 22.32 -6.49 -16.08
C ALA A 185 21.83 -5.06 -15.81
N LEU A 186 21.39 -4.76 -14.59
CA LEU A 186 21.00 -3.40 -14.20
C LEU A 186 22.18 -2.43 -14.29
N LEU A 187 23.35 -2.83 -13.81
CA LEU A 187 24.55 -1.98 -13.83
C LEU A 187 25.06 -1.75 -15.25
N GLU A 188 25.01 -2.78 -16.11
CA GLU A 188 25.44 -2.71 -17.51
C GLU A 188 24.50 -1.86 -18.36
N HIS A 189 23.19 -2.13 -18.31
CA HIS A 189 22.23 -1.49 -19.21
C HIS A 189 21.62 -0.21 -18.66
N ARG A 190 21.70 0.03 -17.34
CA ARG A 190 21.11 1.15 -16.61
C ARG A 190 19.58 1.23 -16.65
N TYR A 191 18.94 0.60 -17.63
CA TYR A 191 17.51 0.46 -17.75
C TYR A 191 17.14 -0.98 -18.17
N ILE A 192 16.40 -1.66 -17.30
CA ILE A 192 15.94 -3.03 -17.55
C ILE A 192 14.43 -3.13 -17.40
N SER A 193 13.84 -4.11 -18.07
CA SER A 193 12.50 -4.56 -17.78
C SER A 193 12.57 -5.94 -17.15
N LEU A 194 11.86 -6.09 -16.03
CA LEU A 194 11.90 -7.29 -15.23
C LEU A 194 10.54 -7.95 -15.29
N THR A 195 10.53 -9.23 -15.66
CA THR A 195 9.35 -10.08 -15.49
C THR A 195 9.54 -10.93 -14.24
N PRO A 196 8.78 -10.68 -13.15
CA PRO A 196 8.95 -11.40 -11.89
C PRO A 196 8.81 -12.92 -12.03
N ALA A 197 9.61 -13.66 -11.26
CA ALA A 197 9.71 -15.12 -11.35
C ALA A 197 8.37 -15.85 -11.12
N MET A 198 7.46 -15.22 -10.39
CA MET A 198 6.26 -15.83 -9.85
C MET A 198 5.03 -15.71 -10.77
N SER A 199 5.17 -15.23 -12.00
CA SER A 199 4.02 -15.02 -12.91
C SER A 199 3.36 -16.32 -13.43
N GLN A 200 3.86 -17.51 -13.06
CA GLN A 200 3.31 -18.78 -13.56
C GLN A 200 2.07 -19.21 -12.77
N ARG A 201 0.87 -18.95 -13.30
CA ARG A 201 -0.13 -20.02 -13.34
C ARG A 201 0.36 -20.97 -14.41
N LYS A 202 0.93 -22.09 -13.99
CA LYS A 202 1.18 -23.22 -14.89
C LYS A 202 -0.19 -23.79 -15.27
N ASP A 203 -0.86 -23.16 -16.22
CA ASP A 203 -1.97 -23.78 -16.91
C ASP A 203 -1.34 -24.89 -17.76
N ARG A 204 -1.28 -26.07 -17.14
CA ARG A 204 -0.97 -27.33 -17.80
C ARG A 204 -2.08 -27.58 -18.81
N SER A 205 -1.74 -27.57 -20.08
CA SER A 205 -2.32 -28.44 -21.10
C SER A 205 -1.19 -29.23 -21.73
#